data_AF-A0A2G6CVY1-F1
#
_entry.id   AF-A0A2G6CVY1-F1
#
_cell.length_a   1.000
_cell.length_b   1.000
_cell.length_c   1.000
_cell.angle_alpha   90.00
_cell.angle_beta   90.00
_cell.angle_gamma   90.00
#
_symmetry.space_group_name_H-M   'P 1'
#
loop_
_entity.id
_entity.type
_entity.pdbx_description
1 polymer ?
#
loop_
_entity_poly.entity_id
_entity_poly.type
_entity_poly.pdbx_seq_one_letter_code
_entity_poly.pdbx_strand_id
1 'polypeptide(L)'
;KARDKIVKINGEPTRNKTPLDAVKLLRGEKGTKVTISIYREGEKELRDITLTRDTIPLHSVKSYEFMPGFGYISISNFQNNTTMEFKQALDTLQQKGQLKGLVLDLRNNPGGLLSQAVSIADIFLKKGLIVYTRGRNKKQDITYEAHQTGPSLSCPMVVLVNEGSASASEIVAGAVQDHQRAVIVGTNTFGKGSVQTVIPLRNGAGLRMTTARYYTPKGRSIQATGIVPDVEVASLAYVKPDTDKTEKDFFRETDLSNHFNNENGSEDTGTSAVTKGIQKKLEKDNQLRTAFNILKSLVLYTSYRRDEAP
;
A
#
# COMPACT_ATOMS: atom_id res chain seq x y z
N LYS A 1 -21.97 -1.23 15.67
CA LYS A 1 -21.52 0.14 15.33
C LYS A 1 -20.21 0.43 16.07
N ALA A 2 -19.41 1.37 15.57
CA ALA A 2 -18.24 1.84 16.32
C ALA A 2 -18.69 2.30 17.72
N ARG A 3 -17.87 2.02 18.75
CA ARG A 3 -18.15 2.23 20.18
C ARG A 3 -19.13 1.26 20.87
N ASP A 4 -19.69 0.29 20.15
CA ASP A 4 -20.43 -0.80 20.82
C ASP A 4 -19.49 -1.64 21.70
N LYS A 5 -19.96 -2.04 22.88
CA LYS A 5 -19.21 -2.90 23.81
C LYS A 5 -19.81 -4.31 23.79
N ILE A 6 -19.01 -5.31 23.42
CA ILE A 6 -19.42 -6.72 23.51
C ILE A 6 -19.33 -7.15 24.97
N VAL A 7 -20.48 -7.43 25.60
CA VAL A 7 -20.57 -7.79 27.03
C VAL A 7 -20.72 -9.29 27.25
N LYS A 8 -21.26 -10.02 26.27
CA LYS A 8 -21.32 -11.50 26.28
C LYS A 8 -21.03 -12.09 24.90
N ILE A 9 -20.47 -13.29 24.87
CA ILE A 9 -20.27 -14.11 23.67
C ILE A 9 -20.83 -15.51 23.97
N ASN A 10 -21.84 -15.95 23.23
CA ASN A 10 -22.60 -17.18 23.48
C ASN A 10 -23.09 -17.29 24.93
N GLY A 11 -23.56 -16.17 25.50
CA GLY A 11 -24.00 -16.09 26.90
C GLY A 11 -22.87 -15.92 27.92
N GLU A 12 -21.61 -16.16 27.56
CA GLU A 12 -20.47 -15.99 28.47
C GLU A 12 -20.07 -14.52 28.62
N PRO A 13 -19.97 -13.98 29.86
CA PRO A 13 -19.53 -12.60 30.09
C PRO A 13 -18.07 -12.35 29.64
N THR A 14 -17.82 -11.18 29.06
CA THR A 14 -16.48 -10.76 28.61
C THR A 14 -15.69 -9.97 29.67
N ARG A 15 -16.30 -9.60 30.80
CA ARG A 15 -15.76 -8.68 31.83
C ARG A 15 -14.37 -9.07 32.37
N ASN A 16 -14.08 -10.37 32.46
CA ASN A 16 -12.83 -10.90 33.00
C ASN A 16 -11.98 -11.63 31.95
N LYS A 17 -12.26 -11.42 30.65
CA LYS A 17 -11.54 -12.06 29.56
C LYS A 17 -10.57 -11.07 28.93
N THR A 18 -9.38 -11.54 28.55
CA THR A 18 -8.48 -10.72 27.73
C THR A 18 -9.06 -10.54 26.32
N PRO A 19 -8.62 -9.54 25.55
CA PRO A 19 -9.02 -9.42 24.14
C PRO A 19 -8.76 -10.70 23.34
N LEU A 20 -7.67 -11.41 23.65
CA LEU A 20 -7.28 -12.66 23.00
C LEU A 20 -8.25 -13.80 23.31
N ASP A 21 -8.74 -13.88 24.55
CA ASP A 21 -9.73 -14.90 24.94
C ASP A 21 -11.11 -14.61 24.36
N ALA A 22 -11.50 -13.33 24.29
CA ALA A 22 -12.71 -12.93 23.57
C ALA A 22 -12.64 -13.31 22.08
N VAL A 23 -11.50 -13.11 21.43
CA VAL A 23 -11.29 -13.52 20.03
C VAL A 23 -11.40 -15.05 19.87
N LYS A 24 -10.89 -15.85 20.81
CA LYS A 24 -11.04 -17.31 20.76
C LYS A 24 -12.51 -17.74 20.78
N LEU A 25 -13.36 -17.10 21.59
CA LEU A 25 -14.80 -17.39 21.67
C LEU A 25 -15.56 -16.94 20.40
N LEU A 26 -15.14 -15.81 19.82
CA LEU A 26 -15.72 -15.31 18.57
C LEU A 26 -15.37 -16.20 17.37
N ARG A 27 -14.17 -16.81 17.37
CA ARG A 27 -13.72 -17.74 16.33
C ARG A 27 -14.38 -19.12 16.48
N GLY A 28 -14.41 -19.86 15.38
CA GLY A 28 -15.04 -21.17 15.28
C GLY A 28 -15.12 -21.59 13.82
N GLU A 29 -15.67 -22.78 13.56
CA GLU A 29 -15.78 -23.32 12.21
C GLU A 29 -16.65 -22.42 11.31
N LYS A 30 -16.26 -22.31 10.04
CA LYS A 30 -17.01 -21.55 9.04
C LYS A 30 -18.43 -22.09 8.92
N GLY A 31 -19.41 -21.19 8.86
CA GLY A 31 -20.84 -21.51 8.78
C GLY A 31 -21.53 -21.70 10.14
N THR A 32 -20.77 -21.85 11.24
CA THR A 32 -21.37 -21.93 12.58
C THR A 32 -21.86 -20.57 13.07
N LYS A 33 -22.80 -20.54 14.01
CA LYS A 33 -23.34 -19.30 14.58
C LYS A 33 -22.62 -18.91 15.86
N VAL A 34 -22.52 -17.60 16.09
CA VAL A 34 -22.07 -16.99 17.36
C VAL A 34 -23.03 -15.87 17.72
N THR A 35 -23.52 -15.87 18.95
CA THR A 35 -24.39 -14.79 19.45
C THR A 35 -23.58 -13.87 20.34
N ILE A 36 -23.56 -12.58 20.02
CA ILE A 36 -22.93 -11.55 20.86
C ILE A 36 -24.02 -10.69 21.50
N SER A 37 -23.88 -10.42 22.79
CA SER A 37 -24.69 -9.40 23.47
C SER A 37 -23.89 -8.11 23.50
N ILE A 38 -24.45 -7.04 22.91
CA ILE A 38 -23.82 -5.73 22.87
C ILE A 38 -24.52 -4.74 23.79
N TYR A 39 -23.72 -3.88 24.42
CA TYR A 39 -24.16 -2.64 25.05
C TYR A 39 -23.83 -1.46 24.13
N ARG A 40 -24.83 -0.62 23.86
CA ARG A 40 -24.66 0.62 23.09
C ARG A 40 -25.01 1.82 23.97
N GLU A 41 -24.15 2.82 23.94
CA GLU A 41 -24.38 4.08 24.64
C GLU A 41 -25.69 4.74 24.16
N GLY A 42 -26.55 5.09 25.12
CA GLY A 42 -27.90 5.61 24.87
C GLY A 42 -29.01 4.56 24.81
N GLU A 43 -28.69 3.26 24.78
CA GLU A 43 -29.68 2.17 24.86
C GLU A 43 -29.68 1.55 26.27
N LYS A 44 -30.87 1.37 26.85
CA LYS A 44 -31.02 0.83 28.21
C LYS A 44 -30.87 -0.70 28.27
N GLU A 45 -31.15 -1.38 27.17
CA GLU A 45 -31.15 -2.84 27.10
C GLU A 45 -29.98 -3.37 26.27
N LEU A 46 -29.54 -4.59 26.60
CA LEU A 46 -28.58 -5.31 25.78
C LEU A 46 -29.26 -5.81 24.51
N ARG A 47 -28.53 -5.79 23.40
CA ARG A 47 -28.98 -6.37 22.14
C ARG A 47 -28.19 -7.62 21.81
N ASP A 48 -28.91 -8.70 21.56
CA ASP A 48 -28.34 -9.94 21.07
C ASP A 48 -28.29 -9.93 19.54
N ILE A 49 -27.11 -10.21 19.00
CA ILE A 49 -26.86 -10.29 17.57
C ILE A 49 -26.26 -11.66 17.27
N THR A 50 -26.97 -12.46 16.49
CA THR A 50 -26.47 -13.74 16.00
C THR A 50 -25.78 -13.53 14.66
N LEU A 51 -24.49 -13.88 14.62
CA LEU A 51 -23.63 -13.79 13.45
C LEU A 51 -23.30 -15.19 12.96
N THR A 52 -23.22 -15.36 11.65
CA THR A 52 -22.65 -16.57 11.04
C THR A 52 -21.15 -16.35 10.88
N ARG A 53 -20.33 -17.26 11.42
CA ARG A 53 -18.89 -17.23 11.26
C ARG A 53 -18.53 -17.46 9.80
N ASP A 54 -17.70 -16.60 9.24
CA ASP A 54 -17.12 -16.78 7.93
C ASP A 54 -15.65 -16.37 7.96
N THR A 55 -14.92 -16.74 6.92
CA THR A 55 -13.58 -16.24 6.68
C THR A 55 -13.69 -14.75 6.39
N ILE A 56 -13.15 -13.91 7.28
CA ILE A 56 -13.02 -12.47 7.01
C ILE A 56 -11.92 -12.30 5.96
N PRO A 57 -12.23 -11.87 4.73
CA PRO A 57 -11.19 -11.58 3.76
C PRO A 57 -10.38 -10.39 4.29
N LEU A 58 -9.12 -10.64 4.64
CA LEU A 58 -8.19 -9.58 4.95
C LEU A 58 -7.71 -8.98 3.62
N HIS A 59 -8.45 -8.01 3.10
CA HIS A 59 -8.04 -7.30 1.89
C HIS A 59 -6.70 -6.61 2.12
N SER A 60 -5.71 -7.05 1.36
CA SER A 60 -4.35 -6.54 1.40
C SER A 60 -4.16 -5.30 0.54
N VAL A 61 -5.02 -5.12 -0.46
CA VAL A 61 -4.90 -4.06 -1.45
C VAL A 61 -6.02 -3.04 -1.31
N LYS A 62 -5.67 -1.76 -1.37
CA LYS A 62 -6.63 -0.66 -1.55
C LYS A 62 -6.19 0.17 -2.74
N SER A 63 -7.14 0.63 -3.55
CA SER A 63 -6.84 1.49 -4.69
C SER A 63 -7.83 2.63 -4.82
N TYR A 64 -7.38 3.72 -5.44
CA TYR A 64 -8.20 4.84 -5.85
C TYR A 64 -7.45 5.67 -6.90
N GLU A 65 -8.17 6.53 -7.60
CA GLU A 65 -7.61 7.46 -8.58
C GLU A 65 -7.49 8.84 -7.93
N PHE A 66 -6.31 9.47 -7.99
CA PHE A 66 -6.07 10.82 -7.44
C PHE A 66 -6.67 11.91 -8.32
N MET A 67 -6.45 11.76 -9.62
CA MET A 67 -6.87 12.64 -10.71
C MET A 67 -7.00 11.78 -11.96
N PRO A 68 -7.72 12.21 -13.01
CA PRO A 68 -7.87 11.43 -14.24
C PRO A 68 -6.53 10.88 -14.77
N GLY A 69 -6.40 9.55 -14.78
CA GLY A 69 -5.22 8.79 -15.22
C GLY A 69 -4.13 8.59 -14.18
N PHE A 70 -4.26 9.06 -12.93
CA PHE A 70 -3.25 8.89 -11.87
C PHE A 70 -3.75 7.94 -10.79
N GLY A 71 -3.21 6.72 -10.80
CA GLY A 71 -3.59 5.66 -9.87
C GLY A 71 -2.80 5.68 -8.55
N TYR A 72 -3.47 5.25 -7.49
CA TYR A 72 -2.87 4.86 -6.22
C TYR A 72 -3.23 3.43 -5.90
N ILE A 73 -2.24 2.63 -5.49
CA ILE A 73 -2.48 1.32 -4.92
C ILE A 73 -1.62 1.18 -3.67
N SER A 74 -2.21 0.83 -2.53
CA SER A 74 -1.47 0.48 -1.31
C SER A 74 -1.59 -1.00 -1.00
N ILE A 75 -0.49 -1.63 -0.64
CA ILE A 75 -0.45 -3.02 -0.16
C ILE A 75 -0.08 -3.00 1.33
N SER A 76 -0.98 -3.47 2.20
CA SER A 76 -0.76 -3.47 3.65
C SER A 76 0.01 -4.71 4.15
N ASN A 77 -0.10 -5.85 3.44
CA ASN A 77 0.56 -7.10 3.77
C ASN A 77 0.52 -8.06 2.57
N PHE A 78 1.55 -8.86 2.35
CA PHE A 78 1.59 -9.83 1.24
C PHE A 78 0.97 -11.18 1.65
N GLN A 79 -0.27 -11.41 1.24
CA GLN A 79 -1.09 -12.59 1.51
C GLN A 79 -1.38 -13.37 0.22
N ASN A 80 -1.93 -14.60 0.33
CA ASN A 80 -2.13 -15.52 -0.79
C ASN A 80 -2.87 -14.90 -2.00
N ASN A 81 -3.76 -13.93 -1.77
CA ASN A 81 -4.57 -13.29 -2.81
C ASN A 81 -4.06 -11.90 -3.23
N THR A 82 -2.97 -11.38 -2.66
CA THR A 82 -2.50 -10.01 -2.90
C THR A 82 -2.26 -9.71 -4.38
N THR A 83 -1.64 -10.62 -5.11
CA THR A 83 -1.40 -10.44 -6.55
C THR A 83 -2.70 -10.34 -7.34
N MET A 84 -3.71 -11.14 -6.97
CA MET A 84 -5.03 -11.10 -7.61
C MET A 84 -5.74 -9.79 -7.30
N GLU A 85 -5.79 -9.39 -6.02
CA GLU A 85 -6.39 -8.12 -5.60
C GLU A 85 -5.69 -6.92 -6.26
N PHE A 86 -4.37 -7.00 -6.44
CA PHE A 86 -3.59 -5.97 -7.12
C PHE A 86 -3.96 -5.86 -8.60
N LYS A 87 -4.05 -6.99 -9.31
CA LYS A 87 -4.47 -7.00 -10.72
C LYS A 87 -5.88 -6.44 -10.88
N GLN A 88 -6.82 -6.85 -10.02
CA GLN A 88 -8.19 -6.30 -10.00
C GLN A 88 -8.22 -4.79 -9.74
N ALA A 89 -7.40 -4.31 -8.81
CA ALA A 89 -7.24 -2.90 -8.54
C ALA A 89 -6.70 -2.13 -9.75
N LEU A 90 -5.74 -2.71 -10.47
CA LEU A 90 -5.18 -2.13 -11.69
C LEU A 90 -6.23 -2.08 -12.81
N ASP A 91 -6.95 -3.18 -13.04
CA ASP A 91 -8.01 -3.27 -14.04
C ASP A 91 -9.11 -2.23 -13.77
N THR A 92 -9.51 -2.08 -12.50
CA THR A 92 -10.51 -1.09 -12.08
C THR A 92 -10.05 0.35 -12.38
N LEU A 93 -8.77 0.64 -12.18
CA LEU A 93 -8.21 1.95 -12.51
C LEU A 93 -8.14 2.16 -14.02
N GLN A 94 -7.77 1.13 -14.79
CA GLN A 94 -7.67 1.20 -16.25
C GLN A 94 -9.03 1.30 -16.95
N GLN A 95 -10.10 0.78 -16.35
CA GLN A 95 -11.48 0.93 -16.86
C GLN A 95 -11.95 2.39 -16.85
N LYS A 96 -11.38 3.25 -16.02
CA LYS A 96 -11.69 4.68 -15.98
C LYS A 96 -10.96 5.49 -17.06
N GLY A 97 -9.98 4.89 -17.71
CA GLY A 97 -9.14 5.50 -18.73
C GLY A 97 -7.69 5.04 -18.66
N GLN A 98 -6.88 5.50 -19.61
CA GLN A 98 -5.47 5.16 -19.65
C GLN A 98 -4.73 5.69 -18.41
N LEU A 99 -4.07 4.79 -17.70
CA LEU A 99 -3.17 5.17 -16.60
C LEU A 99 -1.95 5.92 -17.13
N LYS A 100 -1.85 7.20 -16.75
CA LYS A 100 -0.72 8.09 -16.97
C LYS A 100 0.39 7.86 -15.96
N GLY A 101 0.06 7.46 -14.73
CA GLY A 101 1.05 7.16 -13.70
C GLY A 101 0.49 6.39 -12.51
N LEU A 102 1.36 5.74 -11.74
CA LEU A 102 0.98 4.92 -10.58
C LEU A 102 1.86 5.23 -9.36
N VAL A 103 1.22 5.46 -8.21
CA VAL A 103 1.86 5.40 -6.90
C VAL A 103 1.56 4.03 -6.26
N LEU A 104 2.62 3.28 -5.92
CA LEU A 104 2.52 2.06 -5.12
C LEU A 104 2.97 2.36 -3.68
N ASP A 105 2.06 2.27 -2.73
CA ASP A 105 2.37 2.51 -1.31
C ASP A 105 2.62 1.19 -0.56
N LEU A 106 3.85 1.02 -0.10
CA LEU A 106 4.32 -0.10 0.72
C LEU A 106 4.68 0.34 2.15
N ARG A 107 4.32 1.56 2.56
CA ARG A 107 4.55 2.05 3.93
C ARG A 107 3.79 1.20 4.93
N ASN A 108 4.42 0.92 6.06
CA ASN A 108 3.91 0.11 7.16
C ASN A 108 3.50 -1.31 6.75
N ASN A 109 4.07 -1.83 5.66
CA ASN A 109 3.88 -3.20 5.21
C ASN A 109 5.04 -4.10 5.69
N PRO A 110 4.82 -4.98 6.69
CA PRO A 110 5.86 -5.80 7.31
C PRO A 110 6.33 -6.98 6.41
N GLY A 111 5.82 -7.07 5.19
CA GLY A 111 6.15 -8.08 4.21
C GLY A 111 5.05 -9.12 4.11
N GLY A 112 5.42 -10.41 4.15
CA GLY A 112 4.48 -11.52 3.97
C GLY A 112 5.07 -12.56 3.03
N LEU A 113 4.24 -13.11 2.15
CA LEU A 113 4.62 -14.19 1.25
C LEU A 113 5.58 -13.71 0.16
N LEU A 114 6.74 -14.35 0.07
CA LEU A 114 7.74 -14.11 -0.97
C LEU A 114 7.16 -14.24 -2.38
N SER A 115 6.39 -15.31 -2.62
CA SER A 115 5.78 -15.56 -3.92
C SER A 115 4.92 -14.39 -4.40
N GLN A 116 4.21 -13.74 -3.49
CA GLN A 116 3.35 -12.60 -3.81
C GLN A 116 4.17 -11.35 -4.13
N ALA A 117 5.26 -11.10 -3.40
CA ALA A 117 6.18 -10.01 -3.75
C ALA A 117 6.83 -10.23 -5.12
N VAL A 118 7.27 -11.45 -5.42
CA VAL A 118 7.83 -11.81 -6.73
C VAL A 118 6.80 -11.57 -7.83
N SER A 119 5.57 -12.07 -7.67
CA SER A 119 4.51 -11.88 -8.66
C SER A 119 4.09 -10.42 -8.83
N ILE A 120 4.10 -9.61 -7.77
CA ILE A 120 3.85 -8.16 -7.87
C ILE A 120 4.99 -7.47 -8.62
N ALA A 121 6.25 -7.79 -8.33
CA ALA A 121 7.39 -7.21 -9.05
C ALA A 121 7.39 -7.61 -10.54
N ASP A 122 7.01 -8.85 -10.87
CA ASP A 122 6.88 -9.36 -12.25
C ASP A 122 5.84 -8.60 -13.09
N ILE A 123 4.83 -7.97 -12.46
CA ILE A 123 3.87 -7.11 -13.18
C ILE A 123 4.57 -5.88 -13.78
N PHE A 124 5.61 -5.36 -13.11
CA PHE A 124 6.29 -4.12 -13.51
C PHE A 124 7.57 -4.35 -14.33
N LEU A 125 8.14 -5.55 -14.26
CA LEU A 125 9.43 -5.90 -14.86
C LEU A 125 9.22 -6.81 -16.06
N LYS A 126 9.80 -6.45 -17.21
CA LYS A 126 9.69 -7.27 -18.43
C LYS A 126 10.64 -8.47 -18.43
N LYS A 127 11.82 -8.33 -17.83
CA LYS A 127 12.85 -9.36 -17.79
C LYS A 127 13.84 -9.09 -16.67
N GLY A 128 14.63 -10.10 -16.35
CA GLY A 128 15.77 -10.01 -15.44
C GLY A 128 15.43 -10.38 -14.00
N LEU A 129 16.47 -10.37 -13.17
CA LEU A 129 16.41 -10.84 -11.79
C LEU A 129 15.47 -9.98 -10.94
N ILE A 130 14.57 -10.59 -10.16
CA ILE A 130 13.73 -9.89 -9.18
C ILE A 130 14.42 -9.95 -7.81
N VAL A 131 14.74 -11.16 -7.37
CA VAL A 131 15.38 -11.43 -6.08
C VAL A 131 16.05 -12.78 -6.14
N TYR A 132 17.12 -12.95 -5.37
CA TYR A 132 17.67 -14.27 -5.13
C TYR A 132 17.99 -14.47 -3.65
N THR A 133 18.01 -15.73 -3.24
CA THR A 133 18.40 -16.15 -1.91
C THR A 133 19.76 -16.82 -1.95
N ARG A 134 20.58 -16.59 -0.92
CA ARG A 134 21.76 -17.41 -0.66
C ARG A 134 21.69 -18.03 0.72
N GLY A 135 21.74 -19.36 0.76
CA GLY A 135 21.74 -20.13 1.99
C GLY A 135 23.15 -20.53 2.41
N ARG A 136 23.24 -21.39 3.44
CA ARG A 136 24.52 -22.00 3.83
C ARG A 136 25.00 -23.00 2.78
N ASN A 137 24.07 -23.67 2.12
CA ASN A 137 24.34 -24.68 1.09
C ASN A 137 23.76 -24.22 -0.25
N LYS A 138 24.44 -24.53 -1.37
CA LYS A 138 23.96 -24.18 -2.74
C LYS A 138 22.53 -24.67 -3.04
N LYS A 139 22.10 -25.77 -2.43
CA LYS A 139 20.72 -26.29 -2.58
C LYS A 139 19.63 -25.36 -2.01
N GLN A 140 20.02 -24.36 -1.23
CA GLN A 140 19.13 -23.35 -0.63
C GLN A 140 19.14 -22.04 -1.42
N ASP A 141 19.97 -21.96 -2.47
CA ASP A 141 20.00 -20.80 -3.34
C ASP A 141 18.83 -20.91 -4.31
N ILE A 142 18.03 -19.84 -4.38
CA ILE A 142 16.86 -19.75 -5.23
C ILE A 142 16.92 -18.41 -5.94
N THR A 143 16.66 -18.43 -7.23
CA THR A 143 16.62 -17.24 -8.07
C THR A 143 15.20 -17.07 -8.58
N TYR A 144 14.69 -15.84 -8.52
CA TYR A 144 13.39 -15.46 -9.07
C TYR A 144 13.60 -14.42 -10.15
N GLU A 145 13.20 -14.72 -11.37
CA GLU A 145 13.31 -13.82 -12.53
C GLU A 145 11.93 -13.33 -12.96
N ALA A 146 11.91 -12.20 -13.66
CA ALA A 146 10.73 -11.66 -14.30
C ALA A 146 10.48 -12.39 -15.63
N HIS A 147 9.23 -12.77 -15.86
CA HIS A 147 8.77 -13.59 -16.99
C HIS A 147 7.70 -12.86 -17.82
N GLN A 148 7.38 -11.60 -17.50
CA GLN A 148 6.37 -10.80 -18.21
C GLN A 148 5.01 -11.49 -18.29
N THR A 149 4.56 -12.07 -17.17
CA THR A 149 3.30 -12.86 -17.13
C THR A 149 2.04 -12.00 -16.90
N GLY A 150 2.17 -10.67 -16.88
CA GLY A 150 1.09 -9.72 -16.55
C GLY A 150 0.95 -8.56 -17.56
N PRO A 151 -0.08 -7.72 -17.40
CA PRO A 151 -0.24 -6.51 -18.21
C PRO A 151 1.01 -5.65 -18.08
N SER A 152 1.67 -5.34 -19.20
CA SER A 152 2.88 -4.52 -19.17
C SER A 152 2.48 -3.08 -18.84
N LEU A 153 2.53 -2.74 -17.56
CA LEU A 153 2.29 -1.37 -17.11
C LEU A 153 3.51 -0.53 -17.49
N SER A 154 3.38 0.32 -18.52
CA SER A 154 4.47 1.14 -19.05
C SER A 154 4.49 2.57 -18.52
N CYS A 155 3.48 2.97 -17.73
CA CYS A 155 3.42 4.32 -17.20
C CYS A 155 4.49 4.57 -16.11
N PRO A 156 4.92 5.84 -15.94
CA PRO A 156 5.74 6.26 -14.82
C PRO A 156 5.21 5.78 -13.48
N MET A 157 6.12 5.45 -12.57
CA MET A 157 5.79 4.83 -11.29
C MET A 157 6.66 5.38 -10.17
N VAL A 158 6.04 5.57 -9.01
CA VAL A 158 6.70 5.91 -7.75
C VAL A 158 6.30 4.87 -6.69
N VAL A 159 7.25 4.42 -5.88
CA VAL A 159 6.99 3.53 -4.74
C VAL A 159 7.25 4.27 -3.44
N LEU A 160 6.25 4.30 -2.55
CA LEU A 160 6.38 4.85 -1.21
C LEU A 160 6.81 3.77 -0.22
N VAL A 161 7.83 4.07 0.57
CA VAL A 161 8.36 3.18 1.60
C VAL A 161 8.65 3.93 2.91
N ASN A 162 8.69 3.21 4.02
CA ASN A 162 9.14 3.75 5.30
C ASN A 162 9.80 2.67 6.17
N GLU A 163 10.13 3.02 7.41
CA GLU A 163 10.73 2.11 8.40
C GLU A 163 9.87 0.88 8.72
N GLY A 164 8.56 0.93 8.46
CA GLY A 164 7.65 -0.19 8.58
C GLY A 164 7.58 -1.10 7.36
N SER A 165 8.17 -0.69 6.22
CA SER A 165 8.32 -1.53 5.03
C SER A 165 9.40 -2.58 5.27
N ALA A 166 9.03 -3.87 5.28
CA ALA A 166 9.97 -4.95 5.59
C ALA A 166 9.81 -6.16 4.66
N SER A 167 10.87 -6.96 4.54
CA SER A 167 10.90 -8.25 3.86
C SER A 167 10.32 -8.21 2.45
N ALA A 168 9.12 -8.77 2.22
CA ALA A 168 8.49 -8.82 0.90
C ALA A 168 8.33 -7.41 0.26
N SER A 169 8.06 -6.39 1.07
CA SER A 169 8.00 -4.98 0.61
C SER A 169 9.36 -4.50 0.08
N GLU A 170 10.45 -4.87 0.77
CA GLU A 170 11.82 -4.51 0.40
C GLU A 170 12.28 -5.25 -0.86
N ILE A 171 11.77 -6.46 -1.09
CA ILE A 171 11.98 -7.20 -2.34
C ILE A 171 11.37 -6.45 -3.51
N VAL A 172 10.11 -6.02 -3.40
CA VAL A 172 9.45 -5.25 -4.47
C VAL A 172 10.19 -3.94 -4.71
N ALA A 173 10.44 -3.15 -3.66
CA ALA A 173 11.14 -1.87 -3.77
C ALA A 173 12.56 -2.03 -4.36
N GLY A 174 13.34 -2.98 -3.85
CA GLY A 174 14.70 -3.25 -4.33
C GLY A 174 14.74 -3.73 -5.78
N ALA A 175 13.79 -4.58 -6.19
CA ALA A 175 13.70 -5.04 -7.56
C ALA A 175 13.38 -3.89 -8.53
N VAL A 176 12.33 -3.12 -8.28
CA VAL A 176 11.95 -2.02 -9.18
C VAL A 176 12.96 -0.87 -9.18
N GLN A 177 13.66 -0.63 -8.05
CA GLN A 177 14.74 0.34 -7.98
C GLN A 177 15.97 -0.10 -8.77
N ASP A 178 16.43 -1.35 -8.60
CA ASP A 178 17.62 -1.85 -9.28
C ASP A 178 17.45 -1.89 -10.80
N HIS A 179 16.23 -2.14 -11.27
CA HIS A 179 15.84 -2.09 -12.68
C HIS A 179 15.52 -0.68 -13.18
N GLN A 180 15.64 0.36 -12.34
CA GLN A 180 15.27 1.73 -12.68
C GLN A 180 13.82 1.84 -13.19
N ARG A 181 12.94 0.96 -12.73
CA ARG A 181 11.54 0.89 -13.14
C ARG A 181 10.69 1.93 -12.41
N ALA A 182 11.01 2.21 -11.15
CA ALA A 182 10.27 3.18 -10.35
C ALA A 182 11.22 3.97 -9.45
N VAL A 183 10.83 5.20 -9.12
CA VAL A 183 11.52 6.02 -8.12
C VAL A 183 11.00 5.64 -6.73
N ILE A 184 11.90 5.35 -5.80
CA ILE A 184 11.58 5.04 -4.41
C ILE A 184 11.58 6.34 -3.59
N VAL A 185 10.50 6.62 -2.87
CA VAL A 185 10.31 7.85 -2.09
C VAL A 185 9.93 7.50 -0.65
N GLY A 186 10.49 8.21 0.33
CA GLY A 186 10.11 8.07 1.73
C GLY A 186 11.31 7.95 2.67
N THR A 187 11.29 7.03 3.61
CA THR A 187 12.40 6.80 4.56
C THR A 187 13.02 5.41 4.35
N ASN A 188 14.22 5.21 4.89
CA ASN A 188 14.90 3.92 4.80
C ASN A 188 14.03 2.78 5.36
N THR A 189 14.03 1.62 4.68
CA THR A 189 13.19 0.49 5.08
C THR A 189 13.78 -0.29 6.25
N PHE A 190 13.01 -1.24 6.79
CA PHE A 190 13.34 -1.94 8.03
C PHE A 190 14.66 -2.72 8.02
N GLY A 191 15.04 -3.31 6.89
CA GLY A 191 16.26 -4.11 6.74
C GLY A 191 16.11 -5.59 7.08
N LYS A 192 14.97 -6.22 6.75
CA LYS A 192 14.74 -7.65 6.98
C LYS A 192 15.02 -8.46 5.72
N GLY A 193 16.28 -8.86 5.57
CA GLY A 193 16.77 -9.65 4.44
C GLY A 193 16.85 -11.16 4.70
N SER A 194 16.15 -11.73 5.69
CA SER A 194 16.28 -13.16 6.04
C SER A 194 15.12 -14.02 5.53
N VAL A 195 15.43 -15.19 4.96
CA VAL A 195 14.47 -16.27 4.67
C VAL A 195 14.30 -17.12 5.92
N GLN A 196 13.06 -17.39 6.30
CA GLN A 196 12.75 -18.27 7.41
C GLN A 196 11.94 -19.48 6.93
N THR A 197 12.43 -20.67 7.25
CA THR A 197 11.79 -21.94 6.92
C THR A 197 11.15 -22.51 8.18
N VAL A 198 9.93 -23.05 8.07
CA VAL A 198 9.30 -23.81 9.14
C VAL A 198 9.64 -25.28 8.95
N ILE A 199 10.38 -25.85 9.89
CA ILE A 199 10.77 -27.26 9.91
C ILE A 199 9.79 -27.99 10.84
N PRO A 200 8.96 -28.90 10.33
CA PRO A 200 8.04 -29.66 11.18
C PRO A 200 8.84 -30.61 12.08
N LEU A 201 8.40 -30.73 13.33
CA LEU A 201 8.97 -31.62 14.34
C LEU A 201 8.05 -32.82 14.56
N ARG A 202 8.63 -33.95 15.00
CA ARG A 202 7.90 -35.23 15.16
C ARG A 202 6.72 -35.16 16.13
N ASN A 203 6.74 -34.22 17.08
CA ASN A 203 5.68 -34.00 18.06
C ASN A 203 4.57 -33.04 17.57
N GLY A 204 4.55 -32.69 16.28
CA GLY A 204 3.57 -31.76 15.71
C GLY A 204 3.90 -30.28 15.90
N ALA A 205 4.99 -29.93 16.60
CA ALA A 205 5.50 -28.57 16.66
C ALA A 205 6.23 -28.18 15.35
N GLY A 206 6.53 -26.89 15.18
CA GLY A 206 7.32 -26.38 14.06
C GLY A 206 8.45 -25.48 14.54
N LEU A 207 9.66 -25.68 14.02
CA LEU A 207 10.81 -24.81 14.24
C LEU A 207 10.91 -23.79 13.11
N ARG A 208 10.76 -22.51 13.43
CA ARG A 208 10.98 -21.41 12.47
C ARG A 208 12.44 -20.96 12.53
N MET A 209 13.21 -21.29 11.49
CA MET A 209 14.65 -21.05 11.46
C MET A 209 15.06 -20.22 10.25
N THR A 210 15.98 -19.27 10.44
CA THR A 210 16.60 -18.53 9.34
C THR A 210 17.55 -19.43 8.57
N THR A 211 17.30 -19.61 7.27
CA THR A 211 18.03 -20.56 6.42
C THR A 211 18.81 -19.88 5.30
N ALA A 212 18.42 -18.67 4.90
CA ALA A 212 19.05 -17.93 3.82
C ALA A 212 18.88 -16.42 3.97
N ARG A 213 19.58 -15.66 3.13
CA ARG A 213 19.44 -14.21 2.98
C ARG A 213 18.94 -13.84 1.59
N TYR A 214 18.11 -12.82 1.49
CA TYR A 214 17.69 -12.21 0.23
C TYR A 214 18.72 -11.18 -0.24
N TYR A 215 18.82 -11.06 -1.55
CA TYR A 215 19.65 -10.09 -2.24
C TYR A 215 18.88 -9.46 -3.40
N THR A 216 19.08 -8.15 -3.59
CA THR A 216 18.49 -7.41 -4.72
C THR A 216 19.18 -7.79 -6.04
N PRO A 217 18.63 -7.40 -7.20
CA PRO A 217 19.23 -7.71 -8.50
C PRO A 217 20.69 -7.27 -8.67
N LYS A 218 21.09 -6.13 -8.08
CA LYS A 218 22.49 -5.63 -8.05
C LYS A 218 23.35 -6.28 -6.97
N GLY A 219 22.84 -7.31 -6.28
CA GLY A 219 23.56 -8.06 -5.26
C GLY A 219 23.65 -7.36 -3.90
N ARG A 220 22.86 -6.33 -3.65
CA ARG A 220 22.80 -5.68 -2.33
C ARG A 220 22.14 -6.61 -1.33
N SER A 221 22.73 -6.75 -0.14
CA SER A 221 22.04 -7.40 0.97
C SER A 221 21.15 -6.37 1.66
N ILE A 222 19.89 -6.74 1.91
CA ILE A 222 18.90 -5.90 2.59
C ILE A 222 19.01 -6.07 4.12
N GLN A 223 19.69 -7.13 4.59
CA GLN A 223 19.75 -7.46 6.02
C GLN A 223 20.49 -6.37 6.80
N ALA A 224 19.81 -5.78 7.79
CA ALA A 224 20.27 -4.69 8.65
C ALA A 224 20.62 -3.38 7.94
N THR A 225 20.28 -3.26 6.65
CA THR A 225 20.55 -2.08 5.82
C THR A 225 19.27 -1.46 5.28
N GLY A 226 18.35 -2.29 4.79
CA GLY A 226 17.14 -1.84 4.11
C GLY A 226 17.37 -1.43 2.65
N ILE A 227 16.35 -0.82 2.08
CA ILE A 227 16.34 -0.15 0.78
C ILE A 227 16.34 1.35 1.08
N VAL A 228 17.44 1.99 0.68
CA VAL A 228 17.56 3.45 0.74
C VAL A 228 16.71 4.05 -0.38
N PRO A 229 15.78 4.99 -0.07
CA PRO A 229 14.96 5.63 -1.09
C PRO A 229 15.82 6.49 -2.03
N ASP A 230 15.38 6.65 -3.28
CA ASP A 230 16.03 7.56 -4.24
C ASP A 230 15.78 9.02 -3.85
N VAL A 231 14.61 9.30 -3.27
CA VAL A 231 14.26 10.60 -2.69
C VAL A 231 13.85 10.42 -1.24
N GLU A 232 14.72 10.83 -0.34
CA GLU A 232 14.44 10.78 1.10
C GLU A 232 13.47 11.89 1.51
N VAL A 233 12.39 11.50 2.18
CA VAL A 233 11.34 12.38 2.68
C VAL A 233 10.90 11.87 4.05
N ALA A 234 11.26 12.59 5.11
CA ALA A 234 10.78 12.28 6.45
C ALA A 234 9.25 12.42 6.54
N SER A 235 8.61 11.58 7.36
CA SER A 235 7.19 11.73 7.68
C SER A 235 7.01 12.91 8.63
N LEU A 236 6.26 13.92 8.22
CA LEU A 236 5.99 15.11 9.03
C LEU A 236 4.58 15.06 9.59
N ALA A 237 4.42 15.45 10.86
CA ALA A 237 3.10 15.67 11.41
C ALA A 237 2.42 16.80 10.65
N TYR A 238 1.20 16.56 10.17
CA TYR A 238 0.41 17.60 9.53
C TYR A 238 0.06 18.67 10.57
N VAL A 239 0.64 19.85 10.40
CA VAL A 239 0.24 21.07 11.11
C VAL A 239 -0.71 21.80 10.18
N LYS A 240 -1.96 22.01 10.63
CA LYS A 240 -2.91 22.82 9.87
C LYS A 240 -2.30 24.22 9.73
N PRO A 241 -2.14 24.75 8.50
CA PRO A 241 -1.65 26.10 8.32
C PRO A 241 -2.51 27.08 9.11
N ASP A 242 -1.88 28.05 9.75
CA ASP A 242 -2.58 29.17 10.37
C ASP A 242 -3.16 30.03 9.24
N THR A 243 -4.44 29.81 8.93
CA THR A 243 -5.11 30.38 7.75
C THR A 243 -5.38 31.89 7.85
N ASP A 244 -4.98 32.53 8.96
CA ASP A 244 -5.25 33.95 9.18
C ASP A 244 -4.32 34.90 8.40
N LYS A 245 -3.27 34.44 7.70
CA LYS A 245 -2.26 35.38 7.15
C LYS A 245 -1.65 35.14 5.76
N THR A 246 -2.04 34.16 4.94
CA THR A 246 -1.19 33.85 3.75
C THR A 246 -1.83 33.74 2.37
N GLU A 247 -3.16 33.62 2.22
CA GLU A 247 -3.77 33.52 0.87
C GLU A 247 -4.58 34.74 0.43
N LYS A 248 -4.84 35.71 1.31
CA LYS A 248 -5.68 36.89 1.00
C LYS A 248 -4.94 38.14 0.54
N ASP A 249 -3.60 38.14 0.52
CA ASP A 249 -2.81 39.37 0.29
C ASP A 249 -2.32 39.56 -1.15
N PHE A 250 -2.67 38.67 -2.08
CA PHE A 250 -2.28 38.80 -3.49
C PHE A 250 -3.51 38.90 -4.38
N PHE A 251 -3.76 40.09 -4.93
CA PHE A 251 -4.73 40.29 -5.99
C PHE A 251 -4.28 39.53 -7.25
N ARG A 252 -5.17 38.73 -7.83
CA ARG A 252 -5.02 38.15 -9.16
C ARG A 252 -5.73 39.03 -10.18
N GLU A 253 -5.39 38.86 -11.45
CA GLU A 253 -6.09 39.52 -12.57
C GLU A 253 -7.60 39.34 -12.45
N THR A 254 -8.06 38.12 -12.14
CA THR A 254 -9.49 37.79 -11.93
C THR A 254 -10.17 38.54 -10.78
N ASP A 255 -9.41 39.10 -9.84
CA ASP A 255 -9.93 39.84 -8.70
C ASP A 255 -10.09 41.35 -9.01
N LEU A 256 -9.62 41.80 -10.17
CA LEU A 256 -9.77 43.17 -10.65
C LEU A 256 -11.14 43.36 -11.31
N SER A 257 -11.78 44.50 -11.03
CA SER A 257 -13.14 44.81 -11.48
C SER A 257 -13.29 44.92 -13.01
N ASN A 258 -12.20 45.11 -13.75
CA ASN A 258 -12.19 45.26 -15.22
C ASN A 258 -11.29 44.23 -15.91
N HIS A 259 -11.07 43.08 -15.30
CA HIS A 259 -10.26 42.04 -15.94
C HIS A 259 -10.97 41.48 -17.18
N PHE A 260 -10.17 41.05 -18.16
CA PHE A 260 -10.70 40.38 -19.33
C PHE A 260 -11.07 38.93 -18.98
N ASN A 261 -12.28 38.52 -19.37
CA ASN A 261 -12.67 37.13 -19.29
C ASN A 261 -11.86 36.31 -20.30
N ASN A 262 -11.40 35.13 -19.87
CA ASN A 262 -10.70 34.22 -20.76
C ASN A 262 -11.68 33.66 -21.81
N GLU A 263 -11.44 33.96 -23.09
CA GLU A 263 -12.30 33.54 -24.22
C GLU A 263 -12.39 32.01 -24.38
N ASN A 264 -11.44 31.26 -23.81
CA ASN A 264 -11.40 29.78 -23.80
C ASN A 264 -11.63 29.18 -22.40
N GLY A 265 -12.13 29.94 -21.43
CA GLY A 265 -12.30 29.48 -20.05
C GLY A 265 -13.49 28.53 -19.90
N SER A 266 -13.22 27.24 -19.67
CA SER A 266 -14.24 26.29 -19.21
C SER A 266 -14.72 26.67 -17.80
N GLU A 267 -16.05 26.74 -17.61
CA GLU A 267 -16.67 26.89 -16.28
C GLU A 267 -16.05 25.90 -15.28
N ASP A 268 -15.71 26.41 -14.10
CA ASP A 268 -15.11 25.65 -13.00
C ASP A 268 -16.10 24.59 -12.51
N THR A 269 -16.04 23.40 -13.11
CA THR A 269 -16.90 22.27 -12.78
C THR A 269 -16.66 21.88 -11.32
N GLY A 270 -17.68 22.10 -10.48
CA GLY A 270 -17.61 21.93 -9.04
C GLY A 270 -16.86 20.68 -8.60
N THR A 271 -15.86 20.89 -7.74
CA THR A 271 -14.95 19.85 -7.24
C THR A 271 -15.75 18.72 -6.56
N SER A 272 -15.79 17.54 -7.19
CA SER A 272 -16.43 16.34 -6.65
C SER A 272 -15.95 16.01 -5.22
N ALA A 273 -16.83 15.43 -4.40
CA ALA A 273 -16.50 15.01 -3.02
C ALA A 273 -15.29 14.04 -2.97
N VAL A 274 -15.08 13.26 -4.02
CA VAL A 274 -13.93 12.36 -4.19
C VAL A 274 -12.63 13.17 -4.27
N THR A 275 -12.61 14.22 -5.08
CA THR A 275 -11.48 15.14 -5.24
C THR A 275 -11.15 15.87 -3.95
N LYS A 276 -12.16 16.29 -3.16
CA LYS A 276 -11.96 16.90 -1.83
C LYS A 276 -11.32 15.92 -0.82
N GLY A 277 -11.73 14.66 -0.83
CA GLY A 277 -11.15 13.62 0.05
C GLY A 277 -9.68 13.31 -0.29
N ILE A 278 -9.35 13.34 -1.58
CA ILE A 278 -7.98 13.19 -2.10
C ILE A 278 -7.11 14.39 -1.73
N GLN A 279 -7.59 15.60 -1.96
CA GLN A 279 -6.86 16.83 -1.64
C GLN A 279 -6.50 16.86 -0.16
N LYS A 280 -7.45 16.52 0.71
CA LYS A 280 -7.22 16.41 2.16
C LYS A 280 -6.15 15.37 2.54
N LYS A 281 -6.00 14.29 1.77
CA LYS A 281 -4.92 13.32 1.99
C LYS A 281 -3.56 13.91 1.59
N LEU A 282 -3.48 14.55 0.42
CA LEU A 282 -2.24 15.19 -0.06
C LEU A 282 -1.79 16.36 0.82
N GLU A 283 -2.74 17.08 1.43
CA GLU A 283 -2.42 18.11 2.42
C GLU A 283 -1.75 17.52 3.66
N LYS A 284 -2.30 16.40 4.16
CA LYS A 284 -1.91 15.77 5.42
C LYS A 284 -0.70 14.86 5.33
N ASP A 285 -0.41 14.32 4.15
CA ASP A 285 0.64 13.34 3.94
C ASP A 285 1.69 13.93 3.00
N ASN A 286 2.75 14.48 3.60
CA ASN A 286 3.82 15.14 2.86
C ASN A 286 4.58 14.16 1.96
N GLN A 287 4.80 12.91 2.41
CA GLN A 287 5.45 11.89 1.59
C GLN A 287 4.60 11.56 0.35
N LEU A 288 3.30 11.38 0.53
CA LEU A 288 2.39 11.12 -0.57
C LEU A 288 2.31 12.30 -1.55
N ARG A 289 2.26 13.54 -1.03
CA ARG A 289 2.32 14.75 -1.85
C ARG A 289 3.60 14.81 -2.67
N THR A 290 4.75 14.53 -2.07
CA THR A 290 6.03 14.52 -2.77
C THR A 290 6.07 13.44 -3.84
N ALA A 291 5.67 12.20 -3.51
CA ALA A 291 5.59 11.11 -4.48
C ALA A 291 4.68 11.44 -5.67
N PHE A 292 3.54 12.07 -5.40
CA PHE A 292 2.61 12.49 -6.44
C PHE A 292 3.19 13.60 -7.33
N ASN A 293 3.88 14.59 -6.74
CA ASN A 293 4.54 15.64 -7.50
C ASN A 293 5.65 15.08 -8.40
N ILE A 294 6.49 14.18 -7.87
CA ILE A 294 7.52 13.48 -8.65
C ILE A 294 6.86 12.71 -9.80
N LEU A 295 5.78 11.98 -9.52
CA LEU A 295 5.07 11.23 -10.55
C LEU A 295 4.54 12.14 -11.66
N LYS A 296 3.94 13.28 -11.32
CA LYS A 296 3.49 14.27 -12.31
C LYS A 296 4.65 14.80 -13.15
N SER A 297 5.79 15.11 -12.52
CA SER A 297 7.00 15.54 -13.24
C SER A 297 7.53 14.47 -14.19
N LEU A 298 7.54 13.20 -13.78
CA LEU A 298 7.95 12.09 -14.65
C LEU A 298 7.02 11.93 -15.86
N VAL A 299 5.71 12.09 -15.65
CA VAL A 299 4.72 12.05 -16.74
C VAL A 299 4.94 13.19 -17.74
N LEU A 300 5.12 14.42 -17.24
CA LEU A 300 5.38 15.59 -18.08
C LEU A 300 6.68 15.45 -18.88
N TYR A 301 7.74 14.98 -18.24
CA TYR A 301 9.02 14.73 -18.90
C TYR A 301 8.90 13.66 -19.99
N THR A 302 8.10 12.62 -19.75
CA THR A 302 7.86 11.57 -20.74
C THR A 302 7.05 12.09 -21.94
N SER A 303 6.10 13.02 -21.73
CA SER A 303 5.41 13.68 -22.84
C SER A 303 6.33 14.55 -23.67
N TYR A 304 7.19 15.37 -23.05
CA TYR A 304 8.11 16.25 -23.80
C TYR A 304 9.05 15.44 -24.72
N ARG A 305 9.53 14.29 -24.26
CA ARG A 305 10.36 13.40 -25.09
C ARG A 305 9.63 12.70 -26.24
N ARG A 306 8.30 12.55 -26.17
CA ARG A 306 7.54 11.98 -27.30
C ARG A 306 7.40 12.99 -28.43
N ASP A 307 7.30 14.27 -28.10
CA ASP A 307 7.17 15.35 -29.08
C ASP A 307 8.51 15.66 -29.77
N GLU A 308 9.64 15.19 -29.23
CA GLU A 308 10.99 15.30 -29.81
C GLU A 308 11.44 14.05 -30.61
N ALA A 309 10.61 13.00 -30.71
CA ALA A 309 10.95 11.82 -31.50
C ALA A 309 10.62 12.06 -32.99
N PRO A 310 11.59 11.92 -33.93
CA PRO A 310 11.35 12.10 -35.37
C PRO A 310 10.43 11.03 -35.97
#